data_AF-A0A3A0DIW8-F1
#
_entry.id   AF-A0A3A0DIW8-F1
#
_cell.length_a   1.000
_cell.length_b   1.000
_cell.length_c   1.000
_cell.angle_alpha   90.00
_cell.angle_beta   90.00
_cell.angle_gamma   90.00
#
_symmetry.space_group_name_H-M   'P 1'
#
loop_
_entity.id
_entity.type
_entity.pdbx_description
1 polymer ?
#
loop_
_entity_poly.entity_id
_entity_poly.type
_entity_poly.pdbx_seq_one_letter_code
_entity_poly.pdbx_strand_id
1 'polypeptide(L)'
;GAQIELPLFNWNNGKIARAQAQIEQAARQYLAVKHRLALEVQDAYTNYLAAQQALALCRTEWVPTASESARRARTAYTAGEVSYLFVLEIDRQLLEARLREVEAAANSHRAHARLQHSVGFYHPKHEN
;
A
#
# COMPACT_ATOMS: atom_id res chain seq x y z
N GLY A 1 25.66 -53.05 -48.57
CA GLY A 1 25.19 -53.47 -47.24
C GLY A 1 25.02 -52.23 -46.39
N ALA A 2 23.91 -52.10 -45.67
CA ALA A 2 23.67 -50.97 -44.78
C ALA A 2 24.09 -51.33 -43.36
N GLN A 3 24.94 -50.51 -42.75
CA GLN A 3 25.36 -50.63 -41.36
C GLN A 3 24.40 -49.80 -40.50
N ILE A 4 23.65 -50.48 -39.63
CA ILE A 4 22.76 -49.84 -38.67
C ILE A 4 23.53 -49.74 -37.35
N GLU A 5 23.90 -48.51 -36.96
CA GLU A 5 24.50 -48.25 -35.65
C GLU A 5 23.38 -48.18 -34.60
N LEU A 6 23.18 -49.28 -33.88
CA LEU A 6 22.33 -49.32 -32.69
C LEU A 6 23.10 -48.72 -31.50
N PRO A 7 22.67 -47.59 -30.93
CA PRO A 7 23.33 -47.02 -29.76
C PRO A 7 23.04 -47.89 -28.53
N LEU A 8 24.00 -48.75 -28.16
CA LEU A 8 23.89 -49.64 -27.01
C LEU A 8 24.01 -48.92 -25.65
N PHE A 9 24.51 -47.67 -25.62
CA PHE A 9 24.82 -46.94 -24.38
C PHE A 9 24.32 -45.48 -24.31
N ASN A 10 23.76 -44.91 -25.39
CA ASN A 10 23.34 -43.50 -25.43
C ASN A 10 21.82 -43.36 -25.64
N TRP A 11 21.04 -43.65 -24.61
CA TRP A 11 19.57 -43.53 -24.64
C TRP A 11 19.04 -42.10 -24.43
N ASN A 12 19.86 -41.06 -24.66
CA ASN A 12 19.43 -39.66 -24.51
C ASN A 12 18.87 -39.29 -23.11
N ASN A 13 19.07 -40.16 -22.12
CA ASN A 13 18.50 -40.04 -20.77
C ASN A 13 18.90 -38.73 -20.08
N GLY A 14 20.09 -38.19 -20.36
CA GLY A 14 20.52 -36.89 -19.83
C GLY A 14 19.75 -35.70 -20.39
N LYS A 15 19.36 -35.70 -21.68
CA LYS A 15 18.54 -34.62 -22.23
C LYS A 15 17.10 -34.70 -21.73
N ILE A 16 16.56 -35.92 -21.55
CA ILE A 16 15.24 -36.15 -20.98
C ILE A 16 15.21 -35.69 -19.52
N ALA A 17 16.19 -36.09 -18.71
CA ALA A 17 16.32 -35.67 -17.31
C ALA A 17 16.49 -34.14 -17.20
N ARG A 18 17.28 -33.51 -18.09
CA ARG A 18 17.40 -32.05 -18.14
C ARG A 18 16.08 -31.37 -18.49
N ALA A 19 15.33 -31.88 -19.46
CA ALA A 19 14.03 -31.34 -19.85
C ALA A 19 13.01 -31.48 -18.70
N GLN A 20 12.99 -32.61 -18.00
CA GLN A 20 12.17 -32.82 -16.81
C GLN A 20 12.53 -31.82 -15.69
N ALA A 21 13.82 -31.64 -15.41
CA ALA A 21 14.28 -30.65 -14.42
C ALA A 21 13.89 -29.21 -14.80
N GLN A 22 13.93 -28.86 -16.09
CA GLN A 22 13.47 -27.54 -16.58
C GLN A 22 11.96 -27.33 -16.35
N ILE A 23 11.14 -28.36 -16.58
CA ILE A 23 9.69 -28.31 -16.31
C ILE A 23 9.44 -28.13 -14.81
N GLU A 24 10.12 -28.91 -13.96
CA GLU A 24 10.00 -28.77 -12.52
C GLU A 24 10.43 -27.37 -12.04
N GLN A 25 11.53 -26.85 -12.58
CA GLN A 25 12.00 -25.50 -12.27
C GLN A 25 10.95 -24.45 -12.65
N ALA A 26 10.38 -24.54 -13.86
CA ALA A 26 9.34 -23.63 -14.33
C ALA A 26 8.08 -23.70 -13.44
N ALA A 27 7.67 -24.90 -13.04
CA ALA A 27 6.53 -25.10 -12.15
C ALA A 27 6.77 -24.46 -10.76
N ARG A 28 7.97 -24.63 -10.19
CA ARG A 28 8.35 -23.99 -8.92
C ARG A 28 8.41 -22.47 -9.03
N GLN A 29 8.94 -21.94 -10.14
CA GLN A 29 8.97 -20.50 -10.40
C GLN A 29 7.56 -19.93 -10.53
N TYR A 30 6.66 -20.62 -11.23
CA TYR A 30 5.26 -20.22 -11.35
C TYR A 30 4.57 -20.15 -9.97
N LEU A 31 4.73 -21.19 -9.14
CA LEU A 31 4.16 -21.18 -7.78
C LEU A 31 4.74 -20.06 -6.93
N ALA A 32 6.05 -19.80 -7.01
CA ALA A 32 6.68 -18.72 -6.29
C ALA A 32 6.14 -17.34 -6.69
N VAL A 33 5.94 -17.09 -7.99
CA VAL A 33 5.32 -15.85 -8.50
C VAL A 33 3.88 -15.74 -8.03
N LYS A 34 3.09 -16.83 -8.13
CA LYS A 34 1.70 -16.85 -7.68
C LYS A 34 1.57 -16.50 -6.20
N HIS A 35 2.39 -17.09 -5.34
CA HIS A 35 2.37 -16.80 -3.91
C HIS A 35 2.81 -15.36 -3.61
N ARG A 36 3.83 -14.86 -4.32
CA ARG A 36 4.28 -13.47 -4.17
C ARG A 36 3.17 -12.48 -4.51
N LEU A 37 2.50 -12.66 -5.63
CA LEU A 37 1.39 -11.78 -6.03
C LEU A 37 0.24 -11.82 -5.02
N ALA A 38 -0.10 -12.99 -4.48
CA ALA A 38 -1.12 -13.10 -3.45
C ALA A 38 -0.77 -12.31 -2.18
N LEU A 39 0.50 -12.37 -1.75
CA LEU A 39 1.00 -11.59 -0.61
C LEU A 39 1.01 -10.09 -0.91
N GLU A 40 1.47 -9.67 -2.09
CA GLU A 40 1.49 -8.26 -2.49
C GLU A 40 0.10 -7.64 -2.48
N VAL A 41 -0.91 -8.35 -2.99
CA VAL A 41 -2.31 -7.89 -2.95
C VAL A 41 -2.84 -7.82 -1.53
N GLN A 42 -2.56 -8.84 -0.71
CA GLN A 42 -2.98 -8.87 0.69
C GLN A 42 -2.39 -7.69 1.48
N ASP A 43 -1.10 -7.44 1.32
CA ASP A 43 -0.39 -6.33 1.97
C ASP A 43 -0.91 -4.97 1.46
N ALA A 44 -1.15 -4.82 0.17
CA ALA A 44 -1.70 -3.57 -0.37
C ALA A 44 -3.12 -3.31 0.17
N TYR A 45 -3.93 -4.35 0.31
CA TYR A 45 -5.30 -4.25 0.83
C TYR A 45 -5.33 -3.87 2.31
N THR A 46 -4.53 -4.53 3.15
CA THR A 46 -4.44 -4.22 4.58
C THR A 46 -3.94 -2.80 4.81
N ASN A 47 -2.94 -2.36 4.05
CA ASN A 47 -2.43 -0.99 4.10
C ASN A 47 -3.49 0.04 3.70
N TYR A 48 -4.30 -0.24 2.68
CA TYR A 48 -5.41 0.63 2.27
C TYR A 48 -6.47 0.76 3.38
N LEU A 49 -6.87 -0.35 4.00
CA LEU A 49 -7.82 -0.31 5.12
C LEU A 49 -7.30 0.50 6.30
N ALA A 50 -6.03 0.31 6.67
CA ALA A 50 -5.40 1.07 7.75
C ALA A 50 -5.36 2.58 7.44
N ALA A 51 -5.02 2.96 6.20
CA ALA A 51 -4.99 4.36 5.78
C ALA A 51 -6.38 5.00 5.77
N GLN A 52 -7.42 4.26 5.34
CA GLN A 52 -8.81 4.70 5.42
C GLN A 52 -9.27 4.91 6.87
N GLN A 53 -8.90 4.00 7.77
CA GLN A 53 -9.26 4.12 9.19
C GLN A 53 -8.56 5.31 9.84
N ALA A 54 -7.29 5.56 9.51
CA ALA A 54 -6.56 6.73 10.00
C ALA A 54 -7.18 8.05 9.52
N LEU A 55 -7.60 8.12 8.24
CA LEU A 55 -8.33 9.28 7.70
C LEU A 55 -9.66 9.48 8.41
N ALA A 56 -10.42 8.40 8.64
CA ALA A 56 -11.68 8.46 9.36
C ALA A 56 -11.49 9.05 10.76
N LEU A 57 -10.50 8.56 11.52
CA LEU A 57 -10.18 9.05 12.85
C LEU A 57 -9.84 10.55 12.87
N CYS A 58 -9.04 11.01 11.91
CA CYS A 58 -8.72 12.43 11.77
C CYS A 58 -9.98 13.29 11.59
N ARG A 59 -10.91 12.83 10.74
CA ARG A 59 -12.16 13.53 10.41
C ARG A 59 -13.19 13.50 11.52
N THR A 60 -13.35 12.37 12.20
CA THR A 60 -14.44 12.16 13.16
C THR A 60 -14.06 12.55 14.58
N GLU A 61 -12.78 12.54 14.91
CA GLU A 61 -12.32 12.78 16.29
C GLU A 61 -11.34 13.93 16.39
N TRP A 62 -10.22 13.89 15.66
CA TRP A 62 -9.10 14.82 15.92
C TRP A 62 -9.40 16.26 15.50
N VAL A 63 -9.87 16.45 14.26
CA VAL A 63 -10.22 17.79 13.76
C VAL A 63 -11.40 18.38 14.55
N PRO A 64 -12.49 17.64 14.83
CA PRO A 64 -13.58 18.13 15.67
C PRO A 64 -13.13 18.51 17.08
N THR A 65 -12.33 17.67 17.73
CA THR A 65 -11.81 17.93 19.08
C THR A 65 -10.95 19.18 19.13
N ALA A 66 -10.02 19.34 18.19
CA ALA A 66 -9.18 20.53 18.10
C ALA A 66 -10.00 21.79 17.79
N SER A 67 -11.04 21.67 16.94
CA SER A 67 -11.92 22.78 16.60
C SER A 67 -12.74 23.24 17.81
N GLU A 68 -13.23 22.30 18.61
CA GLU A 68 -13.96 22.60 19.83
C GLU A 68 -13.06 23.25 20.89
N SER A 69 -11.82 22.78 21.02
CA SER A 69 -10.81 23.42 21.88
C SER A 69 -10.52 24.86 21.45
N ALA A 70 -10.35 25.11 20.15
CA ALA A 70 -10.14 26.47 19.61
C ALA A 70 -11.33 27.39 19.88
N ARG A 71 -12.56 26.86 19.73
CA ARG A 71 -13.79 27.58 20.07
C ARG A 71 -13.82 27.97 21.54
N ARG A 72 -13.52 27.03 22.45
CA ARG A 72 -13.47 27.28 23.91
C ARG A 72 -12.39 28.29 24.29
N ALA A 73 -11.20 28.18 23.71
CA ALA A 73 -10.11 29.13 23.95
C ALA A 73 -10.50 30.55 23.56
N ARG A 74 -11.20 30.72 22.43
CA ARG A 74 -11.70 32.03 21.97
C ARG A 74 -12.79 32.59 22.90
N THR A 75 -13.68 31.75 23.42
CA THR A 75 -14.66 32.14 24.44
C THR A 75 -13.97 32.61 25.71
N ALA A 76 -13.02 31.84 26.25
CA ALA A 76 -12.27 32.17 27.46
C ALA A 76 -11.47 33.48 27.31
N TYR A 77 -10.86 33.70 26.14
CA TYR A 77 -10.17 34.96 25.84
C TYR A 77 -11.11 36.15 25.86
N THR A 78 -12.29 36.01 25.25
CA THR A 78 -13.31 37.07 25.23
C THR A 78 -13.84 37.37 26.64
N ALA A 79 -13.86 36.37 27.53
CA ALA A 79 -14.18 36.53 28.94
C ALA A 79 -13.02 37.09 29.79
N GLY A 80 -11.82 37.26 29.21
CA GLY A 80 -10.62 37.75 29.91
C GLY A 80 -9.92 36.69 30.78
N GLU A 81 -10.30 35.41 30.65
CA GLU A 81 -9.79 34.32 31.49
C GLU A 81 -8.42 33.80 31.04
N VAL A 82 -8.08 33.98 29.76
CA VAL A 82 -6.81 33.54 29.16
C VAL A 82 -6.23 34.64 28.28
N SER A 83 -4.91 34.59 28.03
CA SER A 83 -4.25 35.53 27.13
C SER A 83 -4.52 35.21 25.66
N TYR A 84 -4.33 36.19 24.78
CA TYR A 84 -4.45 35.94 23.33
C TYR A 84 -3.41 34.92 22.83
N LEU A 85 -2.23 34.88 23.46
CA LEU A 85 -1.20 33.89 23.14
C LEU A 85 -1.68 32.45 23.33
N PHE A 86 -2.52 32.20 24.35
CA PHE A 86 -3.14 30.90 24.54
C PHE A 86 -4.05 30.52 23.36
N VAL A 87 -4.83 31.47 22.83
CA VAL A 87 -5.67 31.24 21.64
C VAL A 87 -4.82 30.86 20.43
N LEU A 88 -3.71 31.57 20.20
CA LEU A 88 -2.79 31.27 19.09
C LEU A 88 -2.19 29.86 19.20
N GLU A 89 -1.86 29.42 20.40
CA GLU A 89 -1.35 28.07 20.63
C GLU A 89 -2.41 26.99 20.34
N ILE A 90 -3.67 27.21 20.71
CA ILE A 90 -4.75 26.27 20.39
C ILE A 90 -5.10 26.30 18.89
N ASP A 91 -5.09 27.48 18.26
CA ASP A 91 -5.30 27.60 16.81
C ASP A 91 -4.17 26.87 16.03
N ARG A 92 -2.92 26.91 16.52
CA ARG A 92 -1.80 26.12 15.98
C ARG A 92 -2.10 24.62 16.04
N GLN A 93 -2.61 24.10 17.16
CA GLN A 93 -2.99 22.69 17.31
C GLN A 93 -4.13 22.29 16.36
N LEU A 94 -5.10 23.17 16.12
CA LEU A 94 -6.15 22.96 15.12
C LEU A 94 -5.56 22.85 13.71
N LEU A 95 -4.60 23.72 13.36
CA LEU A 95 -3.92 23.65 12.06
C LEU A 95 -3.13 22.34 11.92
N GLU A 96 -2.45 21.87 12.96
CA GLU A 96 -1.77 20.57 12.94
C GLU A 96 -2.74 19.39 12.77
N ALA A 97 -3.92 19.44 13.40
CA ALA A 97 -4.95 18.42 13.23
C ALA A 97 -5.47 18.38 11.78
N ARG A 98 -5.69 19.55 11.17
CA ARG A 98 -6.11 19.65 9.76
C ARG A 98 -5.01 19.19 8.80
N LEU A 99 -3.74 19.53 9.08
CA LEU A 99 -2.62 19.04 8.29
C LEU A 99 -2.57 17.51 8.29
N ARG A 100 -2.70 16.89 9.47
CA ARG A 100 -2.77 15.43 9.60
C ARG A 100 -3.94 14.81 8.81
N GLU A 101 -5.10 15.47 8.78
CA GLU A 101 -6.23 15.01 7.96
C GLU A 101 -5.87 14.97 6.47
N VAL A 102 -5.24 16.04 5.96
CA VAL A 102 -4.81 16.14 4.55
C VAL A 102 -3.76 15.08 4.23
N GLU A 103 -2.79 14.88 5.12
CA GLU A 103 -1.77 13.84 4.96
C GLU A 103 -2.37 12.43 4.97
N ALA A 104 -3.32 12.16 5.87
CA ALA A 104 -4.05 10.90 5.94
C ALA A 104 -4.88 10.66 4.66
N ALA A 105 -5.50 11.70 4.11
CA ALA A 105 -6.24 11.63 2.85
C ALA A 105 -5.31 11.27 1.69
N ALA A 106 -4.16 11.96 1.58
CA ALA A 106 -3.16 11.67 0.57
C ALA A 106 -2.59 10.24 0.71
N ASN A 107 -2.36 9.77 1.94
CA ASN A 107 -1.94 8.40 2.22
C ASN A 107 -3.00 7.37 1.80
N SER A 108 -4.28 7.61 2.10
CA SER A 108 -5.36 6.73 1.67
C SER A 108 -5.43 6.62 0.15
N HIS A 109 -5.36 7.74 -0.58
CA HIS A 109 -5.34 7.73 -2.04
C HIS A 109 -4.13 6.97 -2.61
N ARG A 110 -2.94 7.16 -2.04
CA ARG A 110 -1.74 6.40 -2.44
C ARG A 110 -1.89 4.91 -2.17
N ALA A 111 -2.43 4.52 -1.02
CA ALA A 111 -2.65 3.13 -0.66
C ALA A 111 -3.68 2.48 -1.60
N HIS A 112 -4.73 3.21 -1.96
CA HIS A 112 -5.71 2.77 -2.95
C HIS A 112 -5.08 2.53 -4.32
N ALA A 113 -4.27 3.46 -4.82
CA ALA A 113 -3.56 3.30 -6.09
C ALA A 113 -2.59 2.10 -6.07
N ARG A 114 -1.93 1.85 -4.93
CA ARG A 114 -1.08 0.66 -4.74
C ARG A 114 -1.87 -0.64 -4.78
N LEU A 115 -3.04 -0.67 -4.14
CA LEU A 115 -3.95 -1.82 -4.22
C LEU A 115 -4.38 -2.06 -5.67
N GLN A 116 -4.84 -1.03 -6.38
CA GLN A 116 -5.21 -1.13 -7.79
C GLN A 116 -4.05 -1.67 -8.65
N HIS A 117 -2.83 -1.19 -8.42
CA HIS A 117 -1.65 -1.70 -9.10
C HIS A 117 -1.40 -3.19 -8.81
N SER A 118 -1.49 -3.61 -7.54
CA SER A 118 -1.27 -5.01 -7.14
C SER A 118 -2.26 -5.99 -7.77
N VAL A 119 -3.50 -5.55 -8.04
CA VAL A 119 -4.52 -6.37 -8.73
C VAL A 119 -4.51 -6.23 -10.25
N GLY A 120 -3.53 -5.51 -10.82
CA GLY A 120 -3.34 -5.38 -12.27
C GLY A 120 -4.15 -4.26 -12.95
N PHE A 121 -4.84 -3.41 -12.20
CA PHE A 121 -5.50 -2.23 -12.75
C PHE A 121 -4.50 -1.08 -12.86
N TYR A 122 -3.98 -0.85 -14.07
CA TYR A 122 -3.23 0.36 -14.42
C TYR A 122 -3.80 1.00 -15.69
N HIS A 123 -4.26 2.26 -15.57
CA HIS A 123 -4.53 3.14 -16.71
C HIS A 123 -3.19 3.72 -17.17
N PRO A 124 -2.79 3.54 -18.44
CA PRO A 124 -1.51 4.02 -18.93
C PRO A 124 -1.43 5.55 -18.83
N LYS A 125 -0.31 6.05 -18.30
CA LYS A 125 0.02 7.48 -18.39
C LYS A 125 0.04 7.88 -19.87
N HIS A 126 -0.71 8.92 -20.20
CA HIS A 126 -0.55 9.65 -21.46
C HIS A 126 0.91 10.17 -21.50
N GLU A 127 1.72 9.58 -22.36
CA GLU A 127 2.95 10.19 -22.87
C GLU A 127 2.54 11.29 -23.86
N ASN A 128 3.11 12.48 -23.66
CA ASN A 128 3.06 13.61 -24.59
C ASN A 128 3.91 13.33 -25.83
#